data_AF-A0A0F8U9T7-F1
#
_entry.id   AF-A0A0F8U9T7-F1
#
_cell.length_a   1.000
_cell.length_b   1.000
_cell.length_c   1.000
_cell.angle_alpha   90.00
_cell.angle_beta   90.00
_cell.angle_gamma   90.00
#
_symmetry.space_group_name_H-M   'P 1'
#
loop_
_entity.id
_entity.type
_entity.pdbx_description
1 polymer ?
#
loop_
_entity_poly.entity_id
_entity_poly.type
_entity_poly.pdbx_seq_one_letter_code
_entity_poly.pdbx_strand_id
1 'polypeptide(L)'
;MSSRKPADVASKERNEYIPAFISKKPFYVDDDDSANDYLEHQRLHKSTTDQSKWYDRGKRTGPAATKYRKGACENCGAITHKTKECLSRPRKQGAKWTGKDIQADEVVQNVDLGWDAKRDRWNGYDASEYHQVVEEYEELERLKRLAKNDSKNGQDQGGNEDADEEASGQEARYAEESDMGRQQSTSTRNLRIREDTAKYLLNLDLDSAKYDPKTRRMVDMGAQEDQAAALVAEENFVRSSGDAAEFERAQRYAWEAQERGSQKIHLQANPTSGEIMRKKEITEGEAKRQAQRKALLDKYGGGEHLNHTPLRDTMVIENEKFVEYDETGAIKGAPKKAAKSKYPEDILTNNHQSVWGSWWHNFEWGYACCFSTVKNSYCTGDDGKRAFQEAGNMLLLADVVADGEKPSDDSEEKNGDAQGSGDTNQGKESTTKKRTLMEQDPPIPAQLSLRPASDDDNDNQPFNGIASSLIQDDEGYLQLWKAPQQNPHPLQALWSVFHHSESSSDDNLQISIREKRRRSYHIQKSTCSNCGYPAAKTRKYNWSEKAKRRKTTGTGRMSHLRDVHRRFKNGFQTGTPKGARGPENH
;
A
#
# COMPACT_ATOMS: atom_id res chain seq x y z
N MET A 1 21.26 6.58 -38.45
CA MET A 1 20.96 6.23 -37.04
C MET A 1 20.07 5.00 -37.07
N SER A 2 20.65 3.81 -36.92
CA SER A 2 19.88 2.55 -36.91
C SER A 2 19.16 2.42 -35.58
N SER A 3 17.83 2.49 -35.61
CA SER A 3 16.99 1.97 -34.54
C SER A 3 17.26 0.48 -34.41
N ARG A 4 17.89 0.06 -33.31
CA ARG A 4 17.92 -1.34 -32.93
C ARG A 4 16.48 -1.69 -32.58
N LYS A 5 15.83 -2.48 -33.44
CA LYS A 5 14.60 -3.17 -33.07
C LYS A 5 14.91 -4.06 -31.86
N PRO A 6 13.96 -4.25 -30.92
CA PRO A 6 14.16 -5.15 -29.78
C PRO A 6 14.59 -6.51 -30.33
N ALA A 7 15.62 -7.10 -29.73
CA ALA A 7 16.36 -8.25 -30.23
C ALA A 7 15.47 -9.39 -30.79
N ASP A 8 15.15 -9.32 -32.08
CA ASP A 8 14.66 -10.44 -32.89
C ASP A 8 15.84 -11.25 -33.45
N VAL A 9 16.84 -11.43 -32.60
CA VAL A 9 17.91 -12.38 -32.83
C VAL A 9 17.91 -13.24 -31.58
N ALA A 10 17.04 -14.25 -31.62
CA ALA A 10 17.11 -15.41 -30.74
C ALA A 10 18.60 -15.74 -30.52
N SER A 11 18.99 -15.89 -29.26
CA SER A 11 20.32 -16.35 -28.89
C SER A 11 20.69 -17.55 -29.78
N LYS A 12 21.55 -17.31 -30.77
CA LYS A 12 22.04 -18.32 -31.72
C LYS A 12 22.86 -19.40 -31.01
N GLU A 13 23.27 -19.12 -29.79
CA GLU A 13 23.95 -20.04 -28.89
C GLU A 13 22.97 -21.09 -28.36
N ARG A 14 23.40 -22.35 -28.46
CA ARG A 14 22.65 -23.50 -27.96
C ARG A 14 22.61 -23.45 -26.43
N ASN A 15 21.43 -23.29 -25.86
CA ASN A 15 21.22 -23.47 -24.43
C ASN A 15 21.48 -24.94 -24.05
N GLU A 16 22.44 -25.19 -23.17
CA GLU A 16 22.87 -26.52 -22.72
C GLU A 16 21.76 -27.27 -21.97
N TYR A 17 20.81 -26.54 -21.39
CA TYR A 17 19.71 -27.10 -20.64
C TYR A 17 18.55 -27.59 -21.53
N ILE A 18 18.57 -27.29 -22.84
CA ILE A 18 17.58 -27.85 -23.76
C ILE A 18 17.95 -29.31 -24.08
N PRO A 19 17.11 -30.29 -23.73
CA PRO A 19 17.40 -31.69 -23.97
C PRO A 19 17.71 -31.99 -25.44
N ALA A 20 18.53 -33.03 -25.65
CA ALA A 20 18.96 -33.43 -26.98
C ALA A 20 17.78 -33.78 -27.92
N PHE A 21 16.66 -34.30 -27.41
CA PHE A 21 15.51 -34.67 -28.24
C PHE A 21 14.68 -33.48 -28.73
N ILE A 22 14.76 -32.32 -28.06
CA ILE A 22 14.09 -31.07 -28.48
C ILE A 22 15.01 -30.27 -29.42
N SER A 23 16.31 -30.29 -29.16
CA SER A 23 17.30 -29.54 -29.95
C SER A 23 17.71 -30.24 -31.25
N LYS A 24 17.62 -31.57 -31.33
CA LYS A 24 17.92 -32.31 -32.55
C LYS A 24 16.75 -32.23 -33.53
N LYS A 25 17.03 -31.73 -34.73
CA LYS A 25 16.07 -31.74 -35.84
C LYS A 25 15.76 -33.18 -36.26
N PRO A 26 14.49 -33.53 -36.49
CA PRO A 26 14.11 -34.83 -37.03
C PRO A 26 14.45 -34.94 -38.52
N PHE A 27 14.61 -36.16 -39.04
CA PHE A 27 15.13 -36.43 -40.38
C PHE A 27 14.35 -35.80 -41.56
N TYR A 28 13.10 -35.41 -41.33
CA TYR A 28 12.20 -34.83 -42.34
C TYR A 28 12.24 -33.30 -42.37
N VAL A 29 13.09 -32.67 -41.56
CA VAL A 29 13.38 -31.23 -41.60
C VAL A 29 14.77 -31.08 -42.20
N ASP A 30 14.88 -30.34 -43.30
CA ASP A 30 16.13 -30.18 -44.02
C ASP A 30 17.18 -29.43 -43.19
N ASP A 31 18.41 -29.96 -43.15
CA ASP A 31 19.52 -29.38 -42.38
C ASP A 31 20.17 -28.17 -43.10
N ASP A 32 19.96 -28.04 -44.42
CA ASP A 32 20.68 -27.09 -45.29
C ASP A 32 20.13 -25.65 -45.25
N ASP A 33 18.83 -25.44 -44.99
CA ASP A 33 18.20 -24.10 -44.99
C ASP A 33 18.35 -23.34 -43.66
N SER A 34 18.82 -24.02 -42.61
CA SER A 34 18.61 -23.60 -41.20
C SER A 34 19.89 -23.61 -40.35
N ALA A 35 21.06 -23.44 -40.96
CA ALA A 35 22.36 -23.50 -40.26
C ALA A 35 22.51 -22.48 -39.12
N ASN A 36 21.65 -21.46 -39.05
CA ASN A 36 21.73 -20.37 -38.08
C ASN A 36 20.76 -20.49 -36.88
N ASP A 37 19.74 -21.36 -36.94
CA ASP A 37 18.79 -21.58 -35.83
C ASP A 37 18.55 -23.09 -35.59
N TYR A 38 18.99 -23.56 -34.42
CA TYR A 38 18.88 -24.97 -34.05
C TYR A 38 17.46 -25.37 -33.62
N LEU A 39 16.58 -24.41 -33.30
CA LEU A 39 15.24 -24.66 -32.77
C LEU A 39 14.11 -24.29 -33.75
N GLU A 40 14.44 -24.01 -35.01
CA GLU A 40 13.48 -23.61 -36.03
C GLU A 40 12.32 -24.61 -36.19
N HIS A 41 12.62 -25.91 -36.18
CA HIS A 41 11.63 -26.99 -36.29
C HIS A 41 10.58 -27.03 -35.16
N GLN A 42 10.83 -26.33 -34.05
CA GLN A 42 9.87 -26.17 -32.95
C GLN A 42 9.07 -24.86 -33.07
N ARG A 43 9.49 -23.93 -33.93
CA ARG A 43 8.77 -22.68 -34.15
C ARG A 43 7.53 -22.95 -34.99
N LEU A 44 6.45 -22.23 -34.67
CA LEU A 44 5.21 -22.36 -35.40
C LEU A 44 5.32 -21.67 -36.76
N HIS A 45 5.34 -22.47 -37.83
CA HIS A 45 5.15 -21.97 -39.20
C HIS A 45 3.67 -21.64 -39.43
N LYS A 46 3.20 -20.51 -38.87
CA LYS A 46 1.80 -20.09 -39.00
C LYS A 46 1.59 -19.33 -40.30
N SER A 47 0.69 -19.82 -41.17
CA SER A 47 0.03 -18.95 -42.14
C SER A 47 -0.93 -18.06 -41.37
N THR A 48 -0.59 -16.79 -41.18
CA THR A 48 -1.47 -15.81 -40.55
C THR A 48 -2.74 -15.66 -41.37
N THR A 49 -3.82 -16.28 -40.93
CA THR A 49 -5.16 -16.01 -41.45
C THR A 49 -5.59 -14.62 -40.96
N ASP A 50 -5.89 -13.73 -41.89
CA ASP A 50 -6.33 -12.36 -41.60
C ASP A 50 -7.58 -12.38 -40.71
N GLN A 51 -7.45 -11.96 -39.45
CA GLN A 51 -8.57 -11.93 -38.50
C GLN A 51 -9.64 -10.87 -38.85
N SER A 52 -9.34 -9.95 -39.77
CA SER A 52 -10.23 -8.86 -40.16
C SER A 52 -11.18 -9.21 -41.30
N LYS A 53 -11.07 -10.38 -41.92
CA LYS A 53 -11.97 -10.78 -43.02
C LYS A 53 -13.29 -11.30 -42.44
N TRP A 54 -14.35 -10.52 -42.60
CA TRP A 54 -15.73 -10.95 -42.34
C TRP A 54 -16.53 -11.02 -43.63
N TYR A 55 -17.69 -11.66 -43.60
CA TYR A 55 -18.58 -11.80 -44.75
C TYR A 55 -19.05 -10.42 -45.25
N ASP A 56 -18.90 -10.16 -46.55
CA ASP A 56 -19.46 -8.98 -47.22
C ASP A 56 -21.00 -9.01 -47.19
N ARG A 57 -21.64 -8.34 -46.21
CA ARG A 57 -23.10 -8.32 -46.08
C ARG A 57 -23.74 -7.44 -47.14
N GLY A 58 -24.72 -7.99 -47.88
CA GLY A 58 -25.55 -7.21 -48.82
C GLY A 58 -24.84 -6.75 -50.10
N LYS A 59 -23.57 -7.11 -50.29
CA LYS A 59 -22.80 -6.73 -51.47
C LYS A 59 -23.24 -7.52 -52.70
N ARG A 60 -23.57 -6.79 -53.75
CA ARG A 60 -24.03 -7.33 -55.04
C ARG A 60 -22.87 -7.33 -56.04
N THR A 61 -22.74 -8.40 -56.81
CA THR A 61 -21.63 -8.63 -57.76
C THR A 61 -21.68 -7.68 -58.97
N GLY A 62 -22.84 -7.06 -59.23
CA GLY A 62 -23.04 -6.12 -60.33
C GLY A 62 -24.50 -5.67 -60.50
N PRO A 63 -24.82 -4.92 -61.57
CA PRO A 63 -26.19 -4.53 -61.87
C PRO A 63 -27.08 -5.74 -62.15
N ALA A 64 -28.36 -5.60 -61.85
CA ALA A 64 -29.34 -6.67 -62.08
C ALA A 64 -29.41 -7.06 -63.56
N ALA A 65 -29.50 -8.37 -63.82
CA ALA A 65 -29.68 -8.84 -65.19
C ALA A 65 -31.07 -8.45 -65.71
N THR A 66 -31.14 -8.04 -66.98
CA THR A 66 -32.40 -7.63 -67.63
C THR A 66 -33.25 -8.81 -68.08
N LYS A 67 -32.68 -10.02 -68.13
CA LYS A 67 -33.36 -11.25 -68.55
C LYS A 67 -33.10 -12.38 -67.57
N TYR A 68 -34.10 -13.25 -67.43
CA TYR A 68 -33.99 -14.45 -66.60
C TYR A 68 -32.92 -15.39 -67.17
N ARG A 69 -32.00 -15.84 -66.31
CA ARG A 69 -30.92 -16.77 -66.65
C ARG A 69 -31.30 -18.19 -66.23
N LYS A 70 -30.93 -19.19 -67.04
CA LYS A 70 -31.19 -20.60 -66.71
C LYS A 70 -30.41 -20.97 -65.44
N GLY A 71 -31.09 -21.60 -64.48
CA GLY A 71 -30.51 -21.93 -63.17
C GLY A 71 -30.69 -20.84 -62.11
N ALA A 72 -31.24 -19.68 -62.46
CA ALA A 72 -31.59 -18.65 -61.49
C ALA A 72 -32.88 -18.99 -60.72
N CYS A 73 -33.03 -18.44 -59.52
CA CYS A 73 -34.22 -18.57 -58.70
C CYS A 73 -35.47 -18.17 -59.49
N GLU A 74 -36.45 -19.08 -59.55
CA GLU A 74 -37.70 -18.84 -60.30
C GLU A 74 -38.54 -17.70 -59.70
N ASN A 75 -38.34 -17.39 -58.41
CA ASN A 75 -39.01 -16.30 -57.72
C ASN A 75 -38.34 -14.95 -57.99
N CYS A 76 -37.08 -14.74 -57.57
CA CYS A 76 -36.39 -13.43 -57.61
C CYS A 76 -35.51 -13.20 -58.86
N GLY A 77 -35.07 -14.26 -59.54
CA GLY A 77 -34.20 -14.17 -60.72
C GLY A 77 -32.69 -14.07 -60.47
N ALA A 78 -32.23 -14.12 -59.22
CA ALA A 78 -30.81 -14.22 -58.86
C ALA A 78 -30.28 -15.66 -58.98
N ILE A 79 -29.01 -15.85 -59.33
CA ILE A 79 -28.40 -17.18 -59.53
C ILE A 79 -27.82 -17.79 -58.25
N THR A 80 -27.67 -17.00 -57.19
CA THR A 80 -26.92 -17.40 -55.99
C THR A 80 -27.65 -18.39 -55.09
N HIS A 81 -28.97 -18.49 -55.20
CA HIS A 81 -29.80 -19.34 -54.34
C HIS A 81 -30.97 -19.97 -55.11
N LYS A 82 -31.57 -21.00 -54.50
CA LYS A 82 -32.75 -21.69 -55.04
C LYS A 82 -34.05 -21.02 -54.59
N THR A 83 -35.18 -21.36 -55.22
CA THR A 83 -36.51 -20.79 -54.89
C THR A 83 -36.92 -20.96 -53.44
N LYS A 84 -36.54 -22.06 -52.80
CA LYS A 84 -36.86 -22.35 -51.39
C LYS A 84 -36.09 -21.48 -50.40
N GLU A 85 -34.92 -20.98 -50.79
CA GLU A 85 -34.01 -20.18 -49.98
C GLU A 85 -34.10 -18.69 -50.35
N CYS A 86 -35.11 -18.32 -51.14
CA CYS A 86 -35.28 -16.97 -51.64
C CYS A 86 -35.70 -16.01 -50.52
N LEU A 87 -34.86 -15.00 -50.25
CA LEU A 87 -35.15 -13.93 -49.28
C LEU A 87 -36.27 -13.00 -49.77
N SER A 88 -36.48 -12.89 -51.08
CA SER A 88 -37.58 -12.11 -51.64
C SER A 88 -38.92 -12.81 -51.41
N ARG A 89 -39.95 -12.02 -51.11
CA ARG A 89 -41.32 -12.52 -50.89
C ARG A 89 -41.79 -13.42 -52.04
N PRO A 90 -42.40 -14.60 -51.78
CA PRO A 90 -42.90 -15.48 -52.83
C PRO A 90 -43.91 -14.78 -53.75
N ARG A 91 -43.61 -14.70 -55.04
CA ARG A 91 -44.48 -14.09 -56.06
C ARG A 91 -45.44 -15.14 -56.65
N LYS A 92 -46.69 -14.74 -56.95
CA LYS A 92 -47.69 -15.60 -57.60
C LYS A 92 -47.25 -16.04 -59.01
N GLN A 93 -46.65 -15.12 -59.75
CA GLN A 93 -45.95 -15.41 -61.00
C GLN A 93 -44.50 -14.94 -60.82
N GLY A 94 -43.58 -15.88 -60.68
CA GLY A 94 -42.16 -15.60 -60.41
C GLY A 94 -41.44 -14.90 -61.58
N ALA A 95 -40.20 -14.46 -61.33
CA ALA A 95 -39.33 -13.85 -62.33
C ALA A 95 -39.11 -14.73 -63.57
N LYS A 96 -39.16 -16.06 -63.43
CA LYS A 96 -39.01 -17.01 -64.55
C LYS A 96 -40.03 -16.78 -65.66
N TRP A 97 -41.27 -16.45 -65.29
CA TRP A 97 -42.39 -16.34 -66.23
C TRP A 97 -42.69 -14.89 -66.61
N THR A 98 -42.46 -13.94 -65.69
CA THR A 98 -42.79 -12.53 -65.90
C THR A 98 -41.60 -11.71 -66.40
N GLY A 99 -40.36 -12.13 -66.13
CA GLY A 99 -39.14 -11.41 -66.46
C GLY A 99 -39.02 -10.03 -65.81
N LYS A 100 -39.91 -9.69 -64.86
CA LYS A 100 -39.96 -8.38 -64.20
C LYS A 100 -39.24 -8.43 -62.86
N ASP A 101 -38.56 -7.33 -62.51
CA ASP A 101 -37.91 -7.13 -61.21
C ASP A 101 -36.98 -8.31 -60.84
N ILE A 102 -35.92 -8.46 -61.65
CA ILE A 102 -34.83 -9.42 -61.44
C ILE A 102 -33.86 -8.80 -60.44
N GLN A 103 -33.57 -9.52 -59.37
CA GLN A 103 -32.59 -9.08 -58.38
C GLN A 103 -31.16 -9.34 -58.86
N ALA A 104 -30.23 -8.51 -58.40
CA ALA A 104 -28.80 -8.70 -58.67
C ALA A 104 -28.24 -9.86 -57.86
N ASP A 105 -27.16 -10.46 -58.36
CA ASP A 105 -26.52 -11.61 -57.74
C ASP A 105 -25.67 -11.18 -56.52
N GLU A 106 -25.84 -11.88 -55.41
CA GLU A 106 -25.06 -11.72 -54.17
C GLU A 106 -23.64 -12.30 -54.29
N VAL A 107 -22.67 -11.74 -53.58
CA VAL A 107 -21.31 -12.30 -53.50
C VAL A 107 -21.28 -13.38 -52.41
N VAL A 108 -21.08 -14.64 -52.79
CA VAL A 108 -20.93 -15.74 -51.83
C VAL A 108 -19.44 -15.93 -51.51
N GLN A 109 -19.08 -15.78 -50.23
CA GLN A 109 -17.72 -15.98 -49.72
C GLN A 109 -17.71 -17.10 -48.69
N ASN A 110 -16.65 -17.92 -48.68
CA ASN A 110 -16.37 -18.87 -47.60
C ASN A 110 -15.22 -18.31 -46.77
N VAL A 111 -15.48 -18.03 -45.49
CA VAL A 111 -14.49 -17.44 -44.58
C VAL A 111 -14.21 -18.42 -43.44
N ASP A 112 -12.98 -18.96 -43.42
CA ASP A 112 -12.53 -19.89 -42.38
C ASP A 112 -11.92 -19.12 -41.20
N LEU A 113 -12.71 -19.00 -40.13
CA LEU A 113 -12.35 -18.26 -38.92
C LEU A 113 -12.00 -19.18 -37.75
N GLY A 114 -11.16 -18.67 -36.85
CA GLY A 114 -10.85 -19.30 -35.56
C GLY A 114 -12.05 -19.38 -34.62
N TRP A 115 -11.87 -19.99 -33.43
CA TRP A 115 -12.98 -20.18 -32.48
C TRP A 115 -13.50 -18.84 -31.93
N ASP A 116 -12.59 -17.95 -31.52
CA ASP A 116 -12.91 -16.64 -30.96
C ASP A 116 -13.50 -15.74 -32.04
N ALA A 117 -12.84 -15.66 -33.19
CA ALA A 117 -13.32 -14.93 -34.36
C ALA A 117 -14.65 -15.43 -34.94
N LYS A 118 -15.15 -16.63 -34.61
CA LYS A 118 -16.52 -17.06 -34.98
C LYS A 118 -17.59 -16.55 -34.02
N ARG A 119 -17.21 -16.25 -32.78
CA ARG A 119 -18.09 -15.89 -31.67
C ARG A 119 -17.98 -14.44 -31.26
N ASP A 120 -17.01 -13.72 -31.79
CA ASP A 120 -16.87 -12.31 -31.54
C ASP A 120 -18.14 -11.58 -32.04
N ARG A 121 -18.72 -10.84 -31.10
CA ARG A 121 -19.96 -10.08 -31.28
C ARG A 121 -19.76 -8.92 -32.25
N TRP A 122 -18.54 -8.40 -32.32
CA TRP A 122 -18.17 -7.23 -33.11
C TRP A 122 -17.70 -7.59 -34.53
N ASN A 123 -17.98 -8.80 -34.98
CA ASN A 123 -17.67 -9.23 -36.34
C ASN A 123 -18.39 -8.41 -37.40
N GLY A 124 -17.60 -7.74 -38.25
CA GLY A 124 -18.10 -6.85 -39.29
C GLY A 124 -18.55 -5.48 -38.76
N TYR A 125 -18.10 -5.10 -37.57
CA TYR A 125 -18.28 -3.75 -37.05
C TYR A 125 -17.52 -2.74 -37.92
N ASP A 126 -18.22 -1.71 -38.40
CA ASP A 126 -17.59 -0.59 -39.09
C ASP A 126 -17.15 0.45 -38.05
N ALA A 127 -15.87 0.80 -38.05
CA ALA A 127 -15.31 1.79 -37.13
C ALA A 127 -15.97 3.18 -37.29
N SER A 128 -16.58 3.46 -38.45
CA SER A 128 -17.31 4.70 -38.68
C SER A 128 -18.59 4.82 -37.83
N GLU A 129 -19.23 3.70 -37.45
CA GLU A 129 -20.44 3.71 -36.62
C GLU A 129 -20.17 4.23 -35.21
N TYR A 130 -18.92 4.16 -34.74
CA TYR A 130 -18.53 4.73 -33.44
C TYR A 130 -18.70 6.25 -33.37
N HIS A 131 -18.71 6.95 -34.51
CA HIS A 131 -18.98 8.39 -34.56
C HIS A 131 -20.35 8.76 -34.00
N GLN A 132 -21.37 7.92 -34.16
CA GLN A 132 -22.71 8.18 -33.60
C GLN A 132 -22.66 8.25 -32.07
N VAL A 133 -21.87 7.38 -31.44
CA VAL A 133 -21.65 7.42 -29.98
C VAL A 133 -20.96 8.71 -29.59
N VAL A 134 -19.95 9.15 -30.35
CA VAL A 134 -19.27 10.43 -30.09
C VAL A 134 -20.24 11.60 -30.19
N GLU A 135 -21.06 11.67 -31.24
CA GLU A 135 -22.08 12.71 -31.42
C GLU A 135 -23.08 12.74 -30.26
N GLU A 136 -23.56 11.58 -29.79
CA GLU A 136 -24.45 11.49 -28.62
C GLU A 136 -23.79 12.06 -27.35
N TYR A 137 -22.49 11.77 -27.13
CA TYR A 137 -21.74 12.32 -26.01
C TYR A 137 -21.52 13.83 -26.13
N GLU A 138 -21.24 14.33 -27.34
CA GLU A 138 -21.11 15.76 -27.61
C GLU A 138 -22.42 16.52 -27.37
N GLU A 139 -23.56 15.96 -27.78
CA GLU A 139 -24.89 16.50 -27.49
C GLU A 139 -25.16 16.55 -25.98
N LEU A 140 -24.84 15.46 -25.26
CA LEU A 140 -24.98 15.41 -23.80
C LEU A 140 -24.09 16.44 -23.09
N GLU A 141 -22.85 16.64 -23.54
CA GLU A 141 -21.97 17.69 -23.01
C GLU A 141 -22.49 19.08 -23.31
N ARG A 142 -23.04 19.31 -24.51
CA ARG A 142 -23.68 20.57 -24.89
C ARG A 142 -24.86 20.90 -23.99
N LEU A 143 -25.73 19.93 -23.73
CA LEU A 143 -26.87 20.06 -22.82
C LEU A 143 -26.41 20.34 -21.38
N LYS A 144 -25.39 19.63 -20.89
CA LYS A 144 -24.78 19.90 -19.57
C LYS A 144 -24.22 21.32 -19.49
N ARG A 145 -23.57 21.81 -20.54
CA ARG A 145 -23.01 23.16 -20.61
C ARG A 145 -24.10 24.24 -20.60
N LEU A 146 -25.17 24.05 -21.36
CA LEU A 146 -26.32 24.95 -21.36
C LEU A 146 -27.00 24.98 -19.99
N ALA A 147 -27.25 23.81 -19.37
CA ALA A 147 -27.80 23.74 -18.02
C ALA A 147 -26.91 24.44 -16.97
N LYS A 148 -25.57 24.33 -17.10
CA LYS A 148 -24.62 25.06 -16.25
C LYS A 148 -24.70 26.57 -16.47
N ASN A 149 -24.87 27.04 -17.71
CA ASN A 149 -24.99 28.46 -18.02
C ASN A 149 -26.35 29.05 -17.58
N ASP A 150 -27.45 28.32 -17.74
CA ASP A 150 -28.77 28.74 -17.23
C ASP A 150 -28.76 28.81 -15.69
N SER A 151 -28.04 27.90 -15.04
CA SER A 151 -27.83 27.94 -13.58
C SER A 151 -26.99 29.15 -13.15
N LYS A 152 -26.03 29.61 -13.97
CA LYS A 152 -25.25 30.83 -13.72
C LYS A 152 -26.08 32.11 -13.96
N ASN A 153 -26.86 32.16 -15.05
CA ASN A 153 -27.71 33.30 -15.37
C ASN A 153 -28.91 33.45 -14.41
N GLY A 154 -29.35 32.36 -13.76
CA GLY A 154 -30.37 32.39 -12.71
C GLY A 154 -29.90 32.98 -11.36
N GLN A 155 -28.59 33.23 -11.19
CA GLN A 155 -28.01 33.88 -10.00
C GLN A 155 -27.68 35.36 -10.24
N ASP A 156 -27.91 35.91 -11.43
CA ASP A 156 -27.59 37.31 -11.76
C ASP A 156 -28.79 38.26 -11.59
N GLN A 157 -29.32 38.30 -10.36
CA GLN A 157 -30.24 39.35 -9.90
C GLN A 157 -29.76 39.94 -8.56
N GLY A 158 -28.46 40.13 -8.43
CA GLY A 158 -27.83 40.80 -7.28
C GLY A 158 -26.40 41.19 -7.63
N GLY A 159 -26.25 42.33 -8.29
CA GLY A 159 -24.96 42.79 -8.83
C GLY A 159 -23.89 43.03 -7.77
N ASN A 160 -22.66 42.61 -8.10
CA ASN A 160 -21.45 43.34 -7.74
C ASN A 160 -20.32 42.95 -8.71
N GLU A 161 -19.84 43.93 -9.47
CA GLU A 161 -18.74 43.82 -10.43
C GLU A 161 -17.41 43.98 -9.69
N ASP A 162 -16.95 42.96 -8.95
CA ASP A 162 -15.59 42.90 -8.35
C ASP A 162 -15.27 41.49 -7.81
N ALA A 163 -15.40 40.44 -8.63
CA ALA A 163 -15.22 39.05 -8.18
C ALA A 163 -14.44 38.14 -9.14
N ASP A 164 -13.60 38.70 -10.02
CA ASP A 164 -12.79 37.88 -10.94
C ASP A 164 -11.60 37.16 -10.27
N GLU A 165 -11.28 37.46 -9.00
CA GLU A 165 -10.30 36.69 -8.21
C GLU A 165 -10.94 35.64 -7.27
N GLU A 166 -12.25 35.70 -6.98
CA GLU A 166 -12.94 34.72 -6.11
C GLU A 166 -13.49 33.49 -6.86
N ALA A 167 -13.50 33.50 -8.20
CA ALA A 167 -13.93 32.35 -9.00
C ALA A 167 -12.99 31.14 -8.88
N SER A 168 -11.71 31.36 -8.55
CA SER A 168 -10.74 30.27 -8.30
C SER A 168 -10.95 29.60 -6.93
N GLY A 169 -11.37 30.38 -5.93
CA GLY A 169 -11.67 29.90 -4.58
C GLY A 169 -13.03 29.21 -4.46
N GLN A 170 -14.00 29.59 -5.29
CA GLN A 170 -15.34 28.97 -5.30
C GLN A 170 -15.41 27.67 -6.10
N GLU A 171 -14.54 27.44 -7.09
CA GLU A 171 -14.36 26.09 -7.68
C GLU A 171 -13.65 25.14 -6.69
N ALA A 172 -12.70 25.65 -5.90
CA ALA A 172 -12.09 24.90 -4.80
C ALA A 172 -13.10 24.59 -3.68
N ARG A 173 -13.97 25.54 -3.30
CA ARG A 173 -15.05 25.29 -2.33
C ARG A 173 -16.13 24.36 -2.86
N TYR A 174 -16.52 24.44 -4.14
CA TYR A 174 -17.49 23.50 -4.70
C TYR A 174 -16.87 22.10 -4.90
N ALA A 175 -15.56 21.99 -5.11
CA ALA A 175 -14.83 20.72 -5.07
C ALA A 175 -14.71 20.16 -3.63
N GLU A 176 -14.49 21.01 -2.62
CA GLU A 176 -14.48 20.62 -1.20
C GLU A 176 -15.88 20.28 -0.67
N GLU A 177 -16.93 20.95 -1.14
CA GLU A 177 -18.31 20.76 -0.66
C GLU A 177 -19.06 19.67 -1.46
N SER A 178 -18.66 19.40 -2.71
CA SER A 178 -19.05 18.16 -3.41
C SER A 178 -18.28 16.92 -2.94
N ASP A 179 -17.18 17.10 -2.20
CA ASP A 179 -16.51 16.05 -1.41
C ASP A 179 -17.20 15.78 -0.06
N MET A 180 -18.26 16.53 0.29
CA MET A 180 -19.05 16.27 1.50
C MET A 180 -20.16 15.22 1.32
N GLY A 181 -20.25 14.59 0.14
CA GLY A 181 -21.26 13.57 -0.17
C GLY A 181 -20.73 12.15 -0.41
N ARG A 182 -19.42 11.98 -0.56
CA ARG A 182 -18.80 10.67 -0.81
C ARG A 182 -17.60 10.45 0.10
N GLN A 183 -17.85 10.52 1.40
CA GLN A 183 -17.05 9.82 2.40
C GLN A 183 -17.21 8.30 2.17
N GLN A 184 -16.63 7.77 1.09
CA GLN A 184 -16.15 6.39 1.12
C GLN A 184 -15.27 6.36 2.37
N SER A 185 -15.53 5.44 3.30
CA SER A 185 -14.61 5.23 4.41
C SER A 185 -13.20 5.21 3.82
N THR A 186 -12.31 6.08 4.28
CA THR A 186 -10.92 6.20 3.85
C THR A 186 -10.12 4.88 3.98
N SER A 187 -10.79 3.82 4.42
CA SER A 187 -10.42 2.40 4.40
C SER A 187 -10.11 1.83 3.00
N THR A 188 -10.72 2.33 1.91
CA THR A 188 -10.44 1.85 0.53
C THR A 188 -9.63 2.85 -0.31
N ARG A 189 -8.86 3.76 0.33
CA ARG A 189 -7.86 4.53 -0.40
C ARG A 189 -6.79 3.55 -0.88
N ASN A 190 -6.54 3.51 -2.20
CA ASN A 190 -5.51 2.65 -2.75
C ASN A 190 -4.19 2.92 -2.02
N LEU A 191 -3.54 1.84 -1.55
CA LEU A 191 -2.26 1.92 -0.82
C LEU A 191 -1.11 2.44 -1.68
N ARG A 192 -1.28 2.45 -3.01
CA ARG A 192 -0.31 3.04 -3.94
C ARG A 192 -0.50 4.55 -3.96
N ILE A 193 0.53 5.25 -3.51
CA ILE A 193 0.71 6.70 -3.65
C ILE A 193 0.77 7.03 -5.15
N ARG A 194 -0.04 7.98 -5.61
CA ARG A 194 -0.15 8.33 -7.04
C ARG A 194 0.96 9.29 -7.47
N GLU A 195 1.47 10.04 -6.52
CA GLU A 195 2.56 11.01 -6.62
C GLU A 195 3.89 10.31 -6.93
N ASP A 196 4.07 9.09 -6.42
CA ASP A 196 5.25 8.27 -6.69
C ASP A 196 5.10 7.49 -8.00
N THR A 197 5.89 7.87 -9.01
CA THR A 197 5.94 7.13 -10.27
C THR A 197 6.66 5.79 -10.10
N ALA A 198 6.14 4.73 -10.71
CA ALA A 198 6.79 3.44 -10.66
C ALA A 198 8.07 3.44 -11.52
N LYS A 199 9.13 2.78 -11.06
CA LYS A 199 10.46 2.84 -11.71
C LYS A 199 10.46 2.38 -13.17
N TYR A 200 9.65 1.37 -13.51
CA TYR A 200 9.50 0.88 -14.90
C TYR A 200 8.66 1.79 -15.81
N LEU A 201 8.06 2.85 -15.28
CA LEU A 201 7.33 3.86 -16.05
C LEU A 201 8.16 5.14 -16.26
N LEU A 202 9.36 5.21 -15.70
CA LEU A 202 10.26 6.35 -15.88
C LEU A 202 10.72 6.48 -17.33
N ASN A 203 11.04 5.34 -17.97
CA ASN A 203 11.24 5.24 -19.41
C ASN A 203 10.43 4.05 -19.95
N LEU A 204 9.62 4.29 -20.99
CA LEU A 204 8.78 3.28 -21.65
C LEU A 204 9.49 2.60 -22.84
N ASP A 205 10.67 3.10 -23.22
CA ASP A 205 11.48 2.50 -24.27
C ASP A 205 11.98 1.12 -23.83
N LEU A 206 11.89 0.14 -24.73
CA LEU A 206 12.22 -1.26 -24.46
C LEU A 206 13.71 -1.49 -24.16
N ASP A 207 14.58 -0.61 -24.67
CA ASP A 207 16.04 -0.68 -24.50
C ASP A 207 16.54 0.13 -23.29
N SER A 208 15.62 0.65 -22.47
CA SER A 208 15.94 1.42 -21.27
C SER A 208 16.45 0.54 -20.12
N ALA A 209 16.83 1.20 -19.01
CA ALA A 209 17.27 0.56 -17.78
C ALA A 209 16.33 -0.59 -17.34
N LYS A 210 16.89 -1.78 -17.14
CA LYS A 210 16.11 -2.99 -16.84
C LYS A 210 15.54 -2.95 -15.41
N TYR A 211 14.21 -3.07 -15.31
CA TYR A 211 13.51 -3.26 -14.03
C TYR A 211 13.31 -4.76 -13.72
N ASP A 212 13.73 -5.21 -12.54
CA ASP A 212 13.41 -6.54 -12.03
C ASP A 212 12.14 -6.48 -11.14
N PRO A 213 10.98 -7.00 -11.60
CA PRO A 213 9.73 -6.90 -10.85
C PRO A 213 9.70 -7.75 -9.57
N LYS A 214 10.59 -8.75 -9.45
CA LYS A 214 10.64 -9.62 -8.27
C LYS A 214 11.28 -8.90 -7.09
N THR A 215 12.42 -8.25 -7.33
CA THR A 215 13.16 -7.50 -6.31
C THR A 215 12.79 -6.01 -6.29
N ARG A 216 11.99 -5.55 -7.27
CA ARG A 216 11.52 -4.17 -7.45
C ARG A 216 12.64 -3.15 -7.55
N ARG A 217 13.77 -3.54 -8.15
CA ARG A 217 14.96 -2.70 -8.34
C ARG A 217 15.22 -2.43 -9.81
N MET A 218 15.81 -1.29 -10.09
CA MET A 218 16.47 -1.08 -11.37
C MET A 218 17.84 -1.75 -11.30
N VAL A 219 18.20 -2.50 -12.33
CA VAL A 219 19.39 -3.36 -12.30
C VAL A 219 20.55 -2.74 -13.07
N ASP A 220 20.26 -2.09 -14.18
CA ASP A 220 21.26 -1.61 -15.12
C ASP A 220 21.01 -0.14 -15.44
N MET A 221 22.08 0.64 -15.62
CA MET A 221 22.00 2.05 -16.00
C MET A 221 21.47 2.21 -17.44
N GLY A 222 21.40 1.13 -18.21
CA GLY A 222 20.92 1.16 -19.58
C GLY A 222 21.95 1.79 -20.53
N ALA A 223 21.66 1.75 -21.84
CA ALA A 223 22.57 2.28 -22.85
C ALA A 223 22.43 3.78 -23.11
N GLN A 224 21.37 4.42 -22.57
CA GLN A 224 21.06 5.83 -22.77
C GLN A 224 21.11 6.58 -21.44
N GLU A 225 21.63 7.81 -21.47
CA GLU A 225 21.67 8.72 -20.33
C GLU A 225 20.27 9.33 -20.08
N ASP A 226 19.37 8.52 -19.52
CA ASP A 226 18.01 8.94 -19.17
C ASP A 226 17.86 9.24 -17.68
N GLN A 227 16.72 9.83 -17.28
CA GLN A 227 16.34 10.00 -15.88
C GLN A 227 16.32 8.66 -15.11
N ALA A 228 15.96 7.56 -15.78
CA ALA A 228 16.02 6.21 -15.22
C ALA A 228 17.47 5.77 -14.96
N ALA A 229 18.41 6.08 -15.85
CA ALA A 229 19.83 5.80 -15.70
C ALA A 229 20.44 6.61 -14.54
N ALA A 230 20.05 7.88 -14.41
CA ALA A 230 20.45 8.74 -13.30
C ALA A 230 19.98 8.18 -11.96
N LEU A 231 18.74 7.67 -11.87
CA LEU A 231 18.23 7.02 -10.66
C LEU A 231 18.92 5.68 -10.37
N VAL A 232 19.31 4.90 -11.38
CA VAL A 232 20.13 3.70 -11.15
C VAL A 232 21.52 4.07 -10.62
N ALA A 233 22.13 5.11 -11.19
CA ALA A 233 23.41 5.64 -10.72
C ALA A 233 23.29 6.12 -9.27
N GLU A 234 22.21 6.83 -8.95
CA GLU A 234 21.90 7.29 -7.61
C GLU A 234 21.65 6.12 -6.66
N GLU A 235 20.86 5.11 -7.03
CA GLU A 235 20.63 3.93 -6.19
C GLU A 235 21.93 3.17 -5.90
N ASN A 236 22.78 2.98 -6.92
CA ASN A 236 24.08 2.35 -6.75
C ASN A 236 25.03 3.22 -5.90
N PHE A 237 24.99 4.54 -6.09
CA PHE A 237 25.74 5.49 -5.29
C PHE A 237 25.29 5.45 -3.83
N VAL A 238 23.99 5.57 -3.56
CA VAL A 238 23.37 5.54 -2.23
C VAL A 238 23.78 4.26 -1.49
N ARG A 239 23.81 3.11 -2.16
CA ARG A 239 24.24 1.83 -1.57
C ARG A 239 25.70 1.82 -1.11
N SER A 240 26.58 2.54 -1.80
CA SER A 240 28.01 2.65 -1.46
C SER A 240 28.33 3.84 -0.56
N SER A 241 27.45 4.83 -0.49
CA SER A 241 27.67 6.09 0.22
C SER A 241 27.37 5.99 1.72
N GLY A 242 27.81 7.00 2.48
CA GLY A 242 27.58 7.11 3.92
C GLY A 242 28.30 6.03 4.74
N ASP A 243 27.58 5.45 5.69
CA ASP A 243 28.11 4.50 6.67
C ASP A 243 28.62 3.20 6.05
N ALA A 244 28.14 2.83 4.86
CA ALA A 244 28.61 1.64 4.14
C ALA A 244 30.10 1.76 3.79
N ALA A 245 30.52 2.91 3.24
CA ALA A 245 31.92 3.16 2.94
C ALA A 245 32.79 3.19 4.21
N GLU A 246 32.27 3.72 5.32
CA GLU A 246 32.99 3.74 6.58
C GLU A 246 33.11 2.34 7.20
N PHE A 247 32.06 1.53 7.09
CA PHE A 247 32.04 0.15 7.51
C PHE A 247 33.03 -0.69 6.70
N GLU A 248 33.11 -0.52 5.39
CA GLU A 248 34.12 -1.16 4.54
C GLU A 248 35.55 -0.75 4.92
N ARG A 249 35.77 0.54 5.24
CA ARG A 249 37.07 1.00 5.77
C ARG A 249 37.40 0.37 7.12
N ALA A 250 36.42 0.25 8.01
CA ALA A 250 36.60 -0.42 9.31
C ALA A 250 36.88 -1.91 9.16
N GLN A 251 36.22 -2.57 8.20
CA GLN A 251 36.43 -3.98 7.87
C GLN A 251 37.83 -4.21 7.29
N ARG A 252 38.26 -3.36 6.34
CA ARG A 252 39.63 -3.39 5.82
C ARG A 252 40.67 -3.17 6.92
N TYR A 253 40.43 -2.20 7.81
CA TYR A 253 41.29 -1.97 8.97
C TYR A 253 41.38 -3.20 9.88
N ALA A 254 40.26 -3.85 10.19
CA ALA A 254 40.25 -5.06 11.01
C ALA A 254 41.07 -6.20 10.36
N TRP A 255 40.97 -6.37 9.03
CA TRP A 255 41.78 -7.35 8.30
C TRP A 255 43.27 -7.00 8.30
N GLU A 256 43.64 -5.76 8.01
CA GLU A 256 45.04 -5.32 8.06
C GLU A 256 45.62 -5.44 9.48
N ALA A 257 44.84 -5.13 10.51
CA ALA A 257 45.23 -5.26 11.90
C ALA A 257 45.41 -6.74 12.31
N GLN A 258 44.58 -7.62 11.76
CA GLN A 258 44.71 -9.07 11.94
C GLN A 258 45.97 -9.61 11.25
N GLU A 259 46.29 -9.15 10.03
CA GLU A 259 47.53 -9.48 9.31
C GLU A 259 48.78 -8.97 10.04
N ARG A 260 48.70 -7.77 10.64
CA ARG A 260 49.76 -7.21 11.51
C ARG A 260 49.89 -7.95 12.86
N GLY A 261 49.08 -8.98 13.12
CA GLY A 261 49.17 -9.83 14.30
C GLY A 261 48.35 -9.36 15.50
N SER A 262 47.55 -8.30 15.37
CA SER A 262 46.67 -7.81 16.43
C SER A 262 45.28 -8.47 16.35
N GLN A 263 45.16 -9.70 16.88
CA GLN A 263 43.92 -10.50 16.84
C GLN A 263 42.73 -9.93 17.64
N LYS A 264 42.88 -8.77 18.28
CA LYS A 264 41.87 -8.20 19.19
C LYS A 264 40.78 -7.41 18.47
N ILE A 265 40.95 -7.13 17.18
CA ILE A 265 40.05 -6.27 16.40
C ILE A 265 39.26 -7.15 15.44
N HIS A 266 37.99 -7.40 15.77
CA HIS A 266 37.05 -8.11 14.90
C HIS A 266 35.72 -7.36 14.90
N LEU A 267 35.26 -6.96 13.71
CA LEU A 267 34.16 -6.02 13.55
C LEU A 267 32.83 -6.55 14.12
N GLN A 268 32.54 -7.85 13.98
CA GLN A 268 31.31 -8.47 14.49
C GLN A 268 31.41 -8.95 15.95
N ALA A 269 32.62 -9.23 16.45
CA ALA A 269 32.79 -9.82 17.78
C ALA A 269 32.99 -8.72 18.83
N ASN A 270 33.80 -7.70 18.52
CA ASN A 270 34.05 -6.55 19.37
C ASN A 270 33.96 -5.24 18.54
N PRO A 271 32.76 -4.82 18.09
CA PRO A 271 32.60 -3.65 17.22
C PRO A 271 33.10 -2.35 17.89
N THR A 272 32.74 -2.13 19.15
CA THR A 272 33.06 -0.89 19.87
C THR A 272 34.56 -0.72 20.13
N SER A 273 35.27 -1.80 20.46
CA SER A 273 36.72 -1.73 20.66
C SER A 273 37.44 -1.47 19.34
N GLY A 274 36.99 -2.07 18.23
CA GLY A 274 37.50 -1.80 16.90
C GLY A 274 37.30 -0.34 16.48
N GLU A 275 36.15 0.25 16.81
CA GLU A 275 35.82 1.64 16.51
C GLU A 275 36.68 2.64 17.29
N ILE A 276 36.88 2.40 18.60
CA ILE A 276 37.77 3.21 19.44
C ILE A 276 39.21 3.17 18.91
N MET A 277 39.70 1.98 18.54
CA MET A 277 41.05 1.83 17.99
C MET A 277 41.21 2.53 16.64
N ARG A 278 40.18 2.49 15.79
CA ARG A 278 40.16 3.22 14.51
C ARG A 278 40.15 4.73 14.72
N LYS A 279 39.34 5.26 15.65
CA LYS A 279 39.36 6.69 16.01
C LYS A 279 40.73 7.12 16.50
N LYS A 280 41.36 6.31 17.34
CA LYS A 280 42.72 6.55 17.83
C LYS A 280 43.74 6.55 16.70
N GLU A 281 43.64 5.64 15.73
CA GLU A 281 44.53 5.63 14.57
C GLU A 281 44.30 6.85 13.66
N ILE A 282 43.05 7.30 13.49
CA ILE A 282 42.75 8.51 12.72
C ILE A 282 43.41 9.73 13.38
N THR A 283 43.26 9.90 14.70
CA THR A 283 43.88 11.02 15.42
C THR A 283 45.41 10.94 15.40
N GLU A 284 45.98 9.74 15.58
CA GLU A 284 47.43 9.51 15.46
C GLU A 284 47.94 9.74 14.04
N GLY A 285 47.16 9.35 13.02
CA GLY A 285 47.46 9.56 11.61
C GLY A 285 47.44 11.02 11.22
N GLU A 286 46.46 11.79 11.71
CA GLU A 286 46.41 13.25 11.55
C GLU A 286 47.59 13.93 12.24
N ALA A 287 47.92 13.52 13.47
CA ALA A 287 49.09 14.02 14.19
C ALA A 287 50.39 13.72 13.42
N LYS A 288 50.53 12.51 12.84
CA LYS A 288 51.67 12.14 11.99
C LYS A 288 51.72 12.97 10.71
N ARG A 289 50.59 13.19 10.02
CA ARG A 289 50.53 14.05 8.82
C ARG A 289 50.88 15.50 9.15
N GLN A 290 50.40 16.03 10.29
CA GLN A 290 50.75 17.38 10.75
C GLN A 290 52.23 17.48 11.11
N ALA A 291 52.78 16.49 11.81
CA ALA A 291 54.21 16.43 12.11
C ALA A 291 55.06 16.33 10.84
N GLN A 292 54.64 15.55 9.84
CA GLN A 292 55.30 15.48 8.54
C GLN A 292 55.20 16.81 7.79
N ARG A 293 54.02 17.45 7.77
CA ARG A 293 53.82 18.77 7.16
C ARG A 293 54.72 19.81 7.83
N LYS A 294 54.81 19.80 9.17
CA LYS A 294 55.70 20.68 9.93
C LYS A 294 57.18 20.40 9.61
N ALA A 295 57.59 19.13 9.61
CA ALA A 295 58.96 18.76 9.28
C ALA A 295 59.34 19.09 7.82
N LEU A 296 58.39 19.06 6.88
CA LEU A 296 58.59 19.53 5.50
C LEU A 296 58.72 21.05 5.44
N LEU A 297 57.88 21.79 6.17
CA LEU A 297 57.97 23.25 6.27
C LEU A 297 59.31 23.69 6.88
N ASP A 298 59.80 23.00 7.90
CA ASP A 298 61.09 23.28 8.54
C ASP A 298 62.28 22.99 7.60
N LYS A 299 62.15 22.00 6.71
CA LYS A 299 63.20 21.61 5.76
C LYS A 299 63.26 22.47 4.51
N TYR A 300 62.10 22.86 3.98
CA TYR A 300 62.00 23.51 2.67
C TYR A 300 61.57 24.99 2.74
N GLY A 301 61.21 25.50 3.93
CA GLY A 301 60.72 26.87 4.10
C GLY A 301 59.35 27.09 3.46
N GLY A 302 58.80 28.31 3.58
CA GLY A 302 57.52 28.68 2.93
C GLY A 302 56.28 28.68 3.83
N GLY A 303 56.44 28.57 5.15
CA GLY A 303 55.34 28.75 6.11
C GLY A 303 54.67 30.14 6.02
N GLU A 304 55.42 31.16 5.58
CA GLU A 304 54.93 32.52 5.37
C GLU A 304 53.87 32.63 4.26
N HIS A 305 53.86 31.71 3.28
CA HIS A 305 52.85 31.65 2.21
C HIS A 305 51.62 30.83 2.57
N LEU A 306 51.68 30.06 3.67
CA LEU A 306 50.61 29.19 4.15
C LEU A 306 49.67 29.92 5.11
N ASN A 307 50.23 30.86 5.89
CA ASN A 307 49.46 31.70 6.78
C ASN A 307 48.66 32.70 5.95
N HIS A 308 47.38 32.85 6.28
CA HIS A 308 46.59 33.95 5.75
C HIS A 308 47.28 35.25 6.16
N THR A 309 47.79 36.00 5.17
CA THR A 309 48.27 37.35 5.45
C THR A 309 47.06 38.17 5.90
N PRO A 310 47.15 39.02 6.95
CA PRO A 310 46.03 39.88 7.34
C PRO A 310 45.58 40.78 6.19
N LEU A 311 46.48 41.08 5.26
CA LEU A 311 46.19 41.75 4.00
C LEU A 311 45.16 41.01 3.13
N ARG A 312 45.08 39.67 3.17
CA ARG A 312 44.09 38.89 2.40
C ARG A 312 42.71 38.86 3.03
N ASP A 313 42.60 38.94 4.36
CA ASP A 313 41.32 39.10 5.03
C ASP A 313 40.76 40.53 4.88
N THR A 314 41.65 41.52 4.74
CA THR A 314 41.26 42.92 4.49
C THR A 314 41.13 43.26 2.99
N MET A 315 41.74 42.47 2.11
CA MET A 315 41.60 42.63 0.67
C MET A 315 40.24 42.01 0.31
N VAL A 316 39.24 42.90 0.22
CA VAL A 316 37.94 42.60 -0.38
C VAL A 316 38.19 42.23 -1.83
N ILE A 317 38.39 40.94 -2.11
CA ILE A 317 38.63 40.47 -3.48
C ILE A 317 37.28 40.35 -4.20
N GLU A 318 36.19 39.99 -3.52
CA GLU A 318 34.83 39.94 -4.10
C GLU A 318 33.76 40.23 -3.02
N ASN A 319 32.73 40.99 -3.37
CA ASN A 319 31.68 41.47 -2.45
C ASN A 319 30.57 40.43 -2.15
N GLU A 320 30.71 39.18 -2.59
CA GLU A 320 29.63 38.18 -2.48
C GLU A 320 30.14 36.87 -1.89
N LYS A 321 30.36 36.85 -0.58
CA LYS A 321 30.45 35.59 0.15
C LYS A 321 29.04 35.02 0.25
N PHE A 322 28.74 33.97 -0.52
CA PHE A 322 27.46 33.29 -0.47
C PHE A 322 27.20 32.76 0.95
N VAL A 323 26.15 33.27 1.58
CA VAL A 323 25.70 32.86 2.91
C VAL A 323 24.38 32.12 2.73
N GLU A 324 24.41 30.79 2.87
CA GLU A 324 23.17 30.01 2.90
C GLU A 324 22.43 30.24 4.20
N TYR A 325 21.19 30.69 4.07
CA TYR A 325 20.25 30.75 5.17
C TYR A 325 19.40 29.48 5.17
N ASP A 326 19.25 28.85 6.33
CA ASP A 326 18.23 27.83 6.57
C ASP A 326 16.82 28.43 6.42
N GLU A 327 15.79 27.59 6.27
CA GLU A 327 14.37 28.02 6.17
C GLU A 327 13.92 28.94 7.31
N THR A 328 14.64 28.93 8.45
CA THR A 328 14.43 29.78 9.62
C THR A 328 15.22 31.09 9.59
N GLY A 329 15.93 31.40 8.51
CA GLY A 329 16.77 32.59 8.36
C GLY A 329 18.10 32.56 9.13
N ALA A 330 18.55 31.37 9.57
CA ALA A 330 19.83 31.21 10.28
C ALA A 330 20.94 30.80 9.31
N ILE A 331 22.16 31.32 9.51
CA ILE A 331 23.30 31.00 8.64
C ILE A 331 23.74 29.55 8.88
N LYS A 332 23.74 28.72 7.82
CA LYS A 332 24.22 27.34 7.91
C LYS A 332 25.68 27.29 8.38
N GLY A 333 25.93 26.47 9.40
CA GLY A 333 27.28 26.22 9.94
C GLY A 333 27.82 27.28 10.90
N ALA A 334 27.12 28.39 11.14
CA ALA A 334 27.49 29.32 12.20
C ALA A 334 27.09 28.74 13.57
N PRO A 335 27.97 28.78 14.60
CA PRO A 335 27.62 28.31 15.93
C PRO A 335 26.50 29.18 16.51
N LYS A 336 25.42 28.52 16.98
CA LYS A 336 24.29 29.21 17.62
C LYS A 336 24.78 29.90 18.90
N LYS A 337 24.63 31.22 18.99
CA LYS A 337 24.94 31.97 20.22
C LYS A 337 23.91 31.60 21.29
N ALA A 338 24.37 31.14 22.46
CA ALA A 338 23.48 30.85 23.58
C ALA A 338 22.72 32.11 24.01
N ALA A 339 21.41 31.98 24.27
CA ALA A 339 20.59 33.09 24.72
C ALA A 339 20.97 33.48 26.17
N LYS A 340 21.35 34.75 26.37
CA LYS A 340 21.54 35.31 27.71
C LYS A 340 20.17 35.60 28.33
N SER A 341 20.02 35.33 29.62
CA SER A 341 18.82 35.65 30.38
C SER A 341 18.60 37.16 30.49
N LYS A 342 17.38 37.54 30.87
CA LYS A 342 16.94 38.94 31.01
C LYS A 342 17.68 39.69 32.12
N TYR A 343 18.20 38.96 33.11
CA TYR A 343 18.91 39.55 34.24
C TYR A 343 20.39 39.66 33.91
N PRO A 344 21.09 40.69 34.40
CA PRO A 344 22.52 40.80 34.20
C PRO A 344 23.23 39.66 34.95
N GLU A 345 23.68 38.68 34.19
CA GLU A 345 24.49 37.55 34.64
C GLU A 345 25.93 38.01 34.89
N ASP A 346 26.65 37.27 35.73
CA ASP A 346 28.09 37.48 35.97
C ASP A 346 28.48 38.89 36.43
N ILE A 347 27.62 39.57 37.21
CA ILE A 347 28.01 40.79 37.92
C ILE A 347 28.92 40.41 39.09
N LEU A 348 30.21 40.63 38.89
CA LEU A 348 31.26 40.45 39.88
C LEU A 348 31.44 41.77 40.65
N THR A 349 30.85 41.86 41.84
CA THR A 349 31.05 43.02 42.73
C THR A 349 32.40 42.92 43.45
N ASN A 350 33.06 44.04 43.72
CA ASN A 350 34.25 44.16 44.57
C ASN A 350 35.39 43.15 44.31
N ASN A 351 35.71 42.92 43.02
CA ASN A 351 36.81 42.08 42.52
C ASN A 351 36.74 40.59 42.89
N HIS A 352 35.54 40.08 43.20
CA HIS A 352 35.31 38.64 43.32
C HIS A 352 35.35 37.96 41.94
N GLN A 353 35.80 36.71 41.85
CA GLN A 353 35.75 35.90 40.61
C GLN A 353 34.46 35.07 40.47
N SER A 354 33.60 35.14 41.49
CA SER A 354 32.36 34.36 41.59
C SER A 354 31.23 35.22 42.13
N VAL A 355 30.00 34.97 41.71
CA VAL A 355 28.80 35.70 42.17
C VAL A 355 28.46 35.34 43.63
N TRP A 356 27.84 36.26 44.37
CA TRP A 356 27.33 36.00 45.73
C TRP A 356 26.30 34.86 45.74
N GLY A 357 26.47 33.87 46.61
CA GLY A 357 25.64 32.66 46.64
C GLY A 357 26.18 31.50 45.79
N SER A 358 27.37 31.68 45.19
CA SER A 358 28.12 30.59 44.54
C SER A 358 28.68 29.55 45.52
N TRP A 359 28.65 29.84 46.83
CA TRP A 359 29.12 28.95 47.88
C TRP A 359 28.19 29.00 49.09
N TRP A 360 28.09 27.88 49.83
CA TRP A 360 27.19 27.71 50.97
C TRP A 360 27.87 26.90 52.07
N HIS A 361 27.84 27.37 53.31
CA HIS A 361 28.38 26.67 54.48
C HIS A 361 27.64 27.09 55.76
N ASN A 362 27.35 26.14 56.66
CA ASN A 362 26.68 26.38 57.96
C ASN A 362 25.50 27.36 57.93
N PHE A 363 24.53 27.13 57.03
CA PHE A 363 23.34 27.98 56.85
C PHE A 363 23.59 29.41 56.34
N GLU A 364 24.81 29.72 55.91
CA GLU A 364 25.18 31.00 55.32
C GLU A 364 25.61 30.85 53.86
N TRP A 365 25.20 31.83 53.03
CA TRP A 365 25.65 31.95 51.64
C TRP A 365 26.93 32.79 51.59
N GLY A 366 27.85 32.45 50.68
CA GLY A 366 29.09 33.18 50.48
C GLY A 366 29.61 33.14 49.04
N TYR A 367 30.84 33.64 48.87
CA TYR A 367 31.55 33.65 47.58
C TYR A 367 32.47 32.43 47.43
N ALA A 368 32.41 31.72 46.30
CA ALA A 368 33.27 30.57 46.02
C ALA A 368 34.76 30.91 45.86
N CYS A 369 35.07 32.13 45.42
CA CYS A 369 36.47 32.58 45.27
C CYS A 369 37.27 32.60 46.58
N CYS A 370 36.59 32.84 47.71
CA CYS A 370 37.20 33.42 48.90
C CYS A 370 36.64 32.86 50.21
N PHE A 371 35.53 32.12 50.14
CA PHE A 371 34.78 31.58 51.28
C PHE A 371 34.32 32.62 52.31
N SER A 372 34.20 33.88 51.88
CA SER A 372 33.61 34.95 52.69
C SER A 372 32.09 34.82 52.71
N THR A 373 31.49 34.79 53.91
CA THR A 373 30.03 34.82 54.15
C THR A 373 29.48 36.23 54.36
N VAL A 374 30.27 37.28 54.03
CA VAL A 374 29.82 38.68 54.12
C VAL A 374 29.59 39.26 52.73
N LYS A 375 28.33 39.64 52.43
CA LYS A 375 27.92 40.21 51.15
C LYS A 375 28.60 41.55 50.90
N ASN A 376 29.14 41.75 49.70
CA ASN A 376 29.88 42.96 49.28
C ASN A 376 31.20 43.21 50.02
N SER A 377 31.78 42.21 50.69
CA SER A 377 33.18 42.28 51.13
C SER A 377 34.13 42.40 49.93
N TYR A 378 35.37 42.86 50.13
CA TYR A 378 36.40 42.77 49.09
C TYR A 378 36.94 41.34 48.99
N CYS A 379 37.27 40.92 47.77
CA CYS A 379 37.85 39.61 47.50
C CYS A 379 39.19 39.42 48.22
N THR A 380 39.25 38.44 49.12
CA THR A 380 40.48 38.00 49.80
C THR A 380 41.24 36.91 49.04
N GLY A 381 40.73 36.48 47.88
CA GLY A 381 41.35 35.47 47.03
C GLY A 381 41.62 34.14 47.75
N ASP A 382 42.73 33.48 47.38
CA ASP A 382 43.11 32.18 47.94
C ASP A 382 43.52 32.24 49.42
N ASP A 383 43.89 33.41 49.94
CA ASP A 383 44.17 33.61 51.37
C ASP A 383 42.90 33.42 52.22
N GLY A 384 41.72 33.78 51.69
CA GLY A 384 40.43 33.53 52.35
C GLY A 384 40.12 32.03 52.49
N LYS A 385 40.44 31.24 51.46
CA LYS A 385 40.26 29.78 51.50
C LYS A 385 41.20 29.12 52.52
N ARG A 386 42.44 29.60 52.60
CA ARG A 386 43.44 29.11 53.56
C ARG A 386 43.01 29.43 55.00
N ALA A 387 42.61 30.67 55.28
CA ALA A 387 42.13 31.06 56.60
C ALA A 387 40.90 30.24 57.03
N PHE A 388 40.00 29.92 56.10
CA PHE A 388 38.84 29.07 56.37
C PHE A 388 39.23 27.60 56.69
N GLN A 389 40.21 27.02 55.97
CA GLN A 389 40.75 25.70 56.28
C GLN A 389 41.47 25.67 57.63
N GLU A 390 42.24 26.71 57.94
CA GLU A 390 42.92 26.87 59.23
C GLU A 390 41.91 27.01 60.38
N ALA A 391 40.82 27.76 60.19
CA ALA A 391 39.73 27.86 61.17
C ALA A 391 39.00 26.52 61.39
N GLY A 392 38.76 25.76 60.31
CA GLY A 392 38.20 24.40 60.41
C GLY A 392 39.12 23.44 61.17
N ASN A 393 40.43 23.53 60.95
CA ASN A 393 41.43 22.73 61.66
C ASN A 393 41.54 23.12 63.15
N MET A 394 41.39 24.40 63.49
CA MET A 394 41.37 24.88 64.88
C MET A 394 40.12 24.40 65.64
N LEU A 395 38.98 24.25 64.97
CA LEU A 395 37.77 23.68 65.56
C LEU A 395 37.95 22.19 65.90
N LEU A 396 38.62 21.43 65.03
CA LEU A 396 38.94 20.02 65.25
C LEU A 396 39.96 19.79 66.37
N LEU A 397 40.86 20.75 66.62
CA LEU A 397 41.86 20.63 67.68
C LEU A 397 41.28 20.91 69.08
N ALA A 398 40.17 21.65 69.18
CA ALA A 398 39.49 21.91 70.45
C ALA A 398 38.76 20.67 71.01
N ASP A 399 38.29 19.77 70.14
CA ASP A 399 37.61 18.52 70.56
C ASP A 399 38.58 17.44 71.06
N VAL A 400 39.88 17.52 70.77
CA VAL A 400 40.87 16.50 71.16
C VAL A 400 41.48 16.76 72.55
N VAL A 401 41.21 17.91 73.18
CA VAL A 401 41.76 18.28 74.51
C VAL A 401 40.79 17.97 75.66
N ALA A 402 39.58 17.47 75.37
CA ALA A 402 38.54 17.25 76.39
C ALA A 402 38.51 15.83 77.02
N ASP A 403 39.14 14.81 76.43
CA ASP A 403 39.12 13.44 77.00
C ASP A 403 40.49 12.76 76.93
N GLY A 404 41.15 12.66 78.08
CA GLY A 404 42.43 11.98 78.27
C GLY A 404 42.37 10.84 79.30
N GLU A 405 42.77 9.65 78.84
CA GLU A 405 43.34 8.48 79.57
C GLU A 405 42.43 7.70 80.56
N LYS A 406 42.42 6.35 80.64
CA LYS A 406 43.55 5.39 80.73
C LYS A 406 43.19 3.94 80.34
N PRO A 407 44.19 3.08 80.04
CA PRO A 407 44.07 1.62 79.87
C PRO A 407 44.57 0.81 81.09
N SER A 408 44.05 -0.41 81.30
CA SER A 408 44.79 -1.69 81.49
C SER A 408 43.92 -2.81 82.11
N ASP A 409 44.29 -4.03 81.74
CA ASP A 409 43.69 -5.36 81.98
C ASP A 409 43.87 -5.90 83.42
N ASP A 410 42.96 -6.80 83.86
CA ASP A 410 43.20 -8.07 84.61
C ASP A 410 42.03 -8.56 85.51
N SER A 411 41.58 -9.80 85.18
CA SER A 411 41.09 -10.94 86.00
C SER A 411 39.84 -10.90 86.93
N GLU A 412 38.87 -11.75 86.53
CA GLU A 412 38.08 -12.79 87.24
C GLU A 412 37.08 -12.56 88.41
N GLU A 413 35.91 -13.21 88.20
CA GLU A 413 34.92 -13.83 89.13
C GLU A 413 34.16 -12.96 90.18
N LYS A 414 32.82 -12.79 90.02
CA LYS A 414 31.74 -13.74 90.41
C LYS A 414 30.36 -13.07 90.56
N ASN A 415 29.32 -13.81 90.11
CA ASN A 415 27.90 -13.82 90.50
C ASN A 415 27.07 -12.53 90.31
N GLY A 416 25.85 -12.53 89.78
CA GLY A 416 24.94 -13.59 89.33
C GLY A 416 23.55 -12.98 89.07
N ASP A 417 22.77 -13.63 88.19
CA ASP A 417 21.29 -13.59 88.08
C ASP A 417 20.58 -12.24 87.81
N ALA A 418 19.47 -12.13 87.08
CA ALA A 418 18.63 -13.04 86.31
C ALA A 418 17.66 -12.17 85.47
N GLN A 419 17.10 -12.77 84.40
CA GLN A 419 15.73 -12.60 83.86
C GLN A 419 15.13 -11.17 83.78
N GLY A 420 14.75 -10.62 82.63
CA GLY A 420 13.92 -11.23 81.60
C GLY A 420 12.52 -10.57 81.57
N SER A 421 12.07 -10.26 80.35
CA SER A 421 10.66 -10.09 79.90
C SER A 421 9.94 -8.74 80.01
N GLY A 422 9.12 -8.48 78.97
CA GLY A 422 7.96 -7.57 78.96
C GLY A 422 8.20 -6.25 78.20
N ASP A 423 7.93 -6.11 76.90
CA ASP A 423 6.60 -5.97 76.24
C ASP A 423 5.87 -4.70 76.75
N THR A 424 5.43 -3.68 76.00
CA THR A 424 4.60 -3.62 74.78
C THR A 424 4.60 -2.13 74.33
N ASN A 425 4.77 -1.79 73.04
CA ASN A 425 3.71 -1.38 72.10
C ASN A 425 3.21 0.09 72.18
N GLN A 426 3.46 0.88 71.12
CA GLN A 426 2.46 1.46 70.19
C GLN A 426 2.96 2.74 69.51
N GLY A 427 2.65 2.87 68.21
CA GLY A 427 2.25 4.17 67.65
C GLY A 427 3.03 4.75 66.47
N LYS A 428 2.84 4.15 65.28
CA LYS A 428 2.48 4.75 63.97
C LYS A 428 3.06 6.08 63.46
N GLU A 429 3.37 6.03 62.15
CA GLU A 429 3.13 7.05 61.08
C GLU A 429 4.01 8.32 61.13
N SER A 430 4.56 8.87 60.04
CA SER A 430 4.39 8.68 58.59
C SER A 430 5.46 9.52 57.84
N THR A 431 5.74 9.15 56.57
CA THR A 431 5.98 10.03 55.38
C THR A 431 6.87 11.29 55.52
N THR A 432 7.82 11.65 54.64
CA THR A 432 8.05 11.39 53.20
C THR A 432 9.36 12.10 52.77
N LYS A 433 10.17 11.43 51.90
CA LYS A 433 10.91 11.97 50.71
C LYS A 433 11.99 13.08 50.92
N LYS A 434 13.11 13.21 50.18
CA LYS A 434 13.57 12.89 48.80
C LYS A 434 15.12 12.70 48.85
N ARG A 435 15.72 11.64 48.28
CA ARG A 435 16.22 11.45 46.89
C ARG A 435 17.26 12.46 46.39
N THR A 436 18.47 11.96 46.10
CA THR A 436 19.16 12.06 44.79
C THR A 436 20.07 10.83 44.62
N LEU A 437 19.94 10.10 43.51
CA LEU A 437 20.97 9.18 43.05
C LEU A 437 20.85 9.01 41.53
N MET A 438 21.99 9.12 40.87
CA MET A 438 22.21 9.00 39.44
C MET A 438 22.87 7.63 39.20
N GLU A 439 22.47 7.00 38.10
CA GLU A 439 23.16 5.92 37.38
C GLU A 439 23.08 4.49 37.96
N GLN A 440 22.40 3.60 37.22
CA GLN A 440 22.83 2.24 36.80
C GLN A 440 21.63 1.37 36.39
N ASP A 441 21.54 1.01 35.11
CA ASP A 441 20.89 -0.22 34.60
C ASP A 441 22.02 -1.26 34.34
N PRO A 442 21.83 -2.61 34.26
CA PRO A 442 20.64 -3.44 33.96
C PRO A 442 20.56 -4.68 34.95
N PRO A 443 19.99 -5.90 34.72
CA PRO A 443 19.25 -6.49 33.59
C PRO A 443 17.93 -7.22 33.94
N ILE A 444 17.23 -7.66 32.88
CA ILE A 444 15.98 -8.46 32.88
C ILE A 444 16.27 -9.93 33.24
N PRO A 445 15.41 -10.60 34.05
CA PRO A 445 15.25 -12.04 33.99
C PRO A 445 13.88 -12.45 33.40
N ALA A 446 13.92 -13.53 32.62
CA ALA A 446 12.79 -14.24 32.04
C ALA A 446 12.17 -15.27 33.01
N GLN A 447 11.06 -15.88 32.56
CA GLN A 447 10.26 -17.01 33.10
C GLN A 447 9.14 -16.55 34.06
N LEU A 448 7.83 -16.82 33.88
CA LEU A 448 7.20 -18.06 33.43
C LEU A 448 5.74 -17.82 32.93
N SER A 449 5.44 -18.39 31.74
CA SER A 449 4.19 -19.00 31.25
C SER A 449 2.79 -18.47 31.61
N LEU A 450 1.99 -18.17 30.57
CA LEU A 450 0.66 -18.79 30.31
C LEU A 450 0.19 -18.54 28.85
N ARG A 451 0.37 -19.60 28.05
CA ARG A 451 -0.34 -20.11 26.85
C ARG A 451 -1.02 -19.17 25.82
N PRO A 452 -0.67 -19.28 24.52
CA PRO A 452 -1.43 -18.74 23.40
C PRO A 452 -2.57 -19.67 22.95
N ALA A 453 -3.66 -19.07 22.45
CA ALA A 453 -4.75 -19.75 21.77
C ALA A 453 -4.28 -20.24 20.39
N SER A 454 -4.56 -21.52 20.14
CA SER A 454 -4.28 -22.25 18.91
C SER A 454 -5.24 -21.87 17.79
N ASP A 455 -4.68 -21.46 16.66
CA ASP A 455 -5.25 -21.64 15.33
C ASP A 455 -4.90 -23.06 14.86
N ASP A 456 -5.91 -23.82 14.46
CA ASP A 456 -5.94 -24.96 13.52
C ASP A 456 -7.46 -25.15 13.25
N ASP A 457 -8.00 -25.16 12.03
CA ASP A 457 -7.73 -26.14 10.99
C ASP A 457 -7.87 -25.55 9.57
N ASN A 458 -6.83 -25.77 8.77
CA ASN A 458 -6.84 -25.74 7.32
C ASN A 458 -6.92 -27.19 6.83
N ASP A 459 -8.10 -27.61 6.37
CA ASP A 459 -8.26 -28.82 5.54
C ASP A 459 -9.03 -28.45 4.28
N ASN A 460 -8.29 -28.00 3.27
CA ASN A 460 -8.75 -27.98 1.89
C ASN A 460 -7.72 -28.71 1.02
N GLN A 461 -7.98 -30.00 0.78
CA GLN A 461 -7.48 -30.71 -0.39
C GLN A 461 -8.62 -31.53 -1.02
N PRO A 462 -8.68 -31.61 -2.36
CA PRO A 462 -9.77 -32.26 -3.08
C PRO A 462 -9.49 -33.76 -3.24
N PHE A 463 -10.45 -34.61 -2.88
CA PHE A 463 -10.40 -36.03 -3.23
C PHE A 463 -11.11 -36.26 -4.57
N ASN A 464 -10.30 -36.64 -5.57
CA ASN A 464 -10.74 -37.33 -6.79
C ASN A 464 -11.00 -38.81 -6.45
N GLY A 465 -12.07 -39.41 -7.02
CA GLY A 465 -12.03 -40.83 -7.39
C GLY A 465 -13.28 -41.70 -7.15
N ILE A 466 -14.02 -41.93 -8.25
CA ILE A 466 -14.54 -43.22 -8.77
C ILE A 466 -15.70 -43.98 -8.06
N ALA A 467 -16.54 -44.58 -8.94
CA ALA A 467 -17.55 -45.64 -8.79
C ALA A 467 -18.99 -45.18 -8.46
N SER A 468 -19.89 -45.10 -9.44
CA SER A 468 -20.60 -46.18 -10.18
C SER A 468 -21.86 -46.67 -9.46
N SER A 469 -22.98 -46.49 -10.16
CA SER A 469 -24.04 -47.49 -10.42
C SER A 469 -25.48 -47.05 -10.08
N LEU A 470 -26.30 -47.12 -11.12
CA LEU A 470 -27.64 -47.71 -11.16
C LEU A 470 -28.75 -47.04 -10.31
N ILE A 471 -29.66 -46.33 -10.98
CA ILE A 471 -31.11 -46.62 -10.97
C ILE A 471 -31.75 -45.87 -12.15
N GLN A 472 -32.58 -46.65 -12.84
CA GLN A 472 -33.34 -46.37 -14.04
C GLN A 472 -34.69 -45.70 -13.71
N ASP A 473 -35.22 -45.02 -14.73
CA ASP A 473 -36.63 -44.74 -15.01
C ASP A 473 -37.36 -43.70 -14.13
N ASP A 474 -37.74 -42.56 -14.72
CA ASP A 474 -39.09 -42.42 -15.29
C ASP A 474 -39.34 -41.01 -15.86
N GLU A 475 -39.84 -41.00 -17.09
CA GLU A 475 -40.28 -39.84 -17.85
C GLU A 475 -41.57 -39.24 -17.27
N GLY A 476 -41.62 -37.91 -17.15
CA GLY A 476 -42.77 -37.20 -16.60
C GLY A 476 -42.93 -35.81 -17.19
N TYR A 477 -43.57 -35.77 -18.35
CA TYR A 477 -44.15 -34.61 -19.06
C TYR A 477 -44.62 -33.48 -18.12
N LEU A 478 -44.15 -32.23 -18.34
CA LEU A 478 -44.89 -31.03 -17.91
C LEU A 478 -44.70 -29.89 -18.92
N GLN A 479 -45.79 -29.66 -19.64
CA GLN A 479 -45.99 -28.68 -20.70
C GLN A 479 -45.84 -27.25 -20.19
N LEU A 480 -45.04 -26.47 -20.91
CA LEU A 480 -44.82 -25.05 -20.69
C LEU A 480 -46.03 -24.24 -21.20
N TRP A 481 -46.88 -23.75 -20.29
CA TRP A 481 -47.90 -22.76 -20.62
C TRP A 481 -47.24 -21.38 -20.84
N LYS A 482 -47.27 -20.91 -22.08
CA LYS A 482 -46.88 -19.55 -22.50
C LYS A 482 -47.99 -18.57 -22.10
N ALA A 483 -47.67 -17.61 -21.23
CA ALA A 483 -48.53 -16.45 -21.00
C ALA A 483 -48.41 -15.43 -22.17
N PRO A 484 -49.51 -14.74 -22.55
CA PRO A 484 -49.52 -13.83 -23.69
C PRO A 484 -48.84 -12.48 -23.38
N GLN A 485 -48.18 -11.95 -24.41
CA GLN A 485 -47.52 -10.65 -24.42
C GLN A 485 -48.53 -9.50 -24.27
N GLN A 486 -48.26 -8.58 -23.35
CA GLN A 486 -48.86 -7.24 -23.35
C GLN A 486 -47.73 -6.22 -23.54
N ASN A 487 -47.88 -5.40 -24.58
CA ASN A 487 -47.03 -4.26 -24.90
C ASN A 487 -47.15 -3.17 -23.82
N PRO A 488 -46.05 -2.49 -23.48
CA PRO A 488 -46.13 -1.11 -23.01
C PRO A 488 -45.44 -0.14 -23.98
N HIS A 489 -46.20 0.86 -24.43
CA HIS A 489 -45.71 2.06 -25.10
C HIS A 489 -44.91 2.97 -24.13
N PRO A 490 -44.08 3.88 -24.65
CA PRO A 490 -42.97 4.47 -23.93
C PRO A 490 -43.39 5.71 -23.14
N LEU A 491 -42.89 5.84 -21.91
CA LEU A 491 -42.80 7.12 -21.23
C LEU A 491 -41.38 7.32 -20.73
N GLN A 492 -40.84 8.45 -21.16
CA GLN A 492 -39.58 9.07 -20.75
C GLN A 492 -39.56 9.27 -19.23
N ALA A 493 -38.46 8.89 -18.59
CA ALA A 493 -37.95 9.57 -17.41
C ALA A 493 -36.46 9.26 -17.26
N LEU A 494 -35.68 10.33 -17.33
CA LEU A 494 -34.25 10.42 -17.13
C LEU A 494 -33.83 9.90 -15.76
N TRP A 495 -32.87 8.98 -15.72
CA TRP A 495 -31.85 8.95 -14.68
C TRP A 495 -30.57 8.32 -15.23
N SER A 496 -29.54 9.14 -15.35
CA SER A 496 -28.24 8.79 -15.93
C SER A 496 -27.20 8.57 -14.82
N VAL A 497 -26.27 7.66 -15.15
CA VAL A 497 -24.89 7.52 -14.65
C VAL A 497 -24.64 6.73 -13.35
N PHE A 498 -24.67 5.40 -13.47
CA PHE A 498 -23.69 4.53 -12.79
C PHE A 498 -23.48 3.20 -13.55
N HIS A 499 -23.24 3.24 -14.87
CA HIS A 499 -23.12 2.02 -15.68
C HIS A 499 -21.89 2.06 -16.57
N HIS A 500 -20.74 1.58 -16.07
CA HIS A 500 -19.60 1.15 -16.90
C HIS A 500 -18.94 -0.15 -16.37
N SER A 501 -19.64 -0.94 -15.54
CA SER A 501 -19.20 -2.32 -15.23
C SER A 501 -20.32 -3.38 -15.21
N GLU A 502 -21.58 -3.01 -15.43
CA GLU A 502 -22.72 -3.95 -15.31
C GLU A 502 -23.24 -4.50 -16.65
N SER A 503 -22.74 -4.05 -17.81
CA SER A 503 -23.23 -4.50 -19.12
C SER A 503 -22.70 -5.88 -19.58
N SER A 504 -21.97 -6.59 -18.72
CA SER A 504 -21.60 -8.00 -18.90
C SER A 504 -22.28 -8.93 -17.89
N SER A 505 -23.30 -8.45 -17.16
CA SER A 505 -24.00 -9.22 -16.11
C SER A 505 -25.50 -9.33 -16.36
N ASP A 506 -25.91 -9.67 -17.58
CA ASP A 506 -27.30 -10.11 -17.85
C ASP A 506 -27.55 -11.58 -17.48
N ASP A 507 -26.59 -12.23 -16.82
CA ASP A 507 -26.75 -13.58 -16.28
C ASP A 507 -27.46 -13.54 -14.93
N ASN A 508 -28.78 -13.72 -14.96
CA ASN A 508 -29.61 -13.82 -13.76
C ASN A 508 -29.36 -15.16 -13.03
N LEU A 509 -28.23 -15.26 -12.30
CA LEU A 509 -27.82 -16.45 -11.56
C LEU A 509 -28.78 -16.83 -10.42
N GLN A 510 -29.69 -15.94 -10.02
CA GLN A 510 -30.55 -16.11 -8.85
C GLN A 510 -32.05 -15.96 -9.15
N ILE A 511 -32.79 -17.07 -9.11
CA ILE A 511 -34.25 -17.08 -9.26
C ILE A 511 -34.98 -17.22 -7.92
N SER A 512 -36.29 -16.90 -7.93
CA SER A 512 -37.16 -17.04 -6.75
C SER A 512 -37.69 -18.46 -6.61
N ILE A 513 -37.59 -19.03 -5.40
CA ILE A 513 -38.25 -20.31 -5.08
C ILE A 513 -39.69 -20.04 -4.65
N ARG A 514 -40.62 -20.85 -5.18
CA ARG A 514 -42.07 -20.78 -4.93
C ARG A 514 -42.42 -20.76 -3.44
N GLU A 515 -41.63 -21.43 -2.60
CA GLU A 515 -41.85 -21.53 -1.15
C GLU A 515 -41.46 -20.26 -0.37
N LYS A 516 -40.51 -19.44 -0.85
CA LYS A 516 -39.95 -18.33 -0.05
C LYS A 516 -39.97 -16.95 -0.70
N ARG A 517 -40.51 -16.78 -1.92
CA ARG A 517 -40.65 -15.49 -2.66
C ARG A 517 -39.40 -14.57 -2.57
N ARG A 518 -38.20 -15.15 -2.43
CA ARG A 518 -36.92 -14.46 -2.37
C ARG A 518 -36.01 -15.00 -3.48
N ARG A 519 -35.39 -14.11 -4.25
CA ARG A 519 -34.37 -14.43 -5.27
C ARG A 519 -33.11 -14.87 -4.54
N SER A 520 -32.95 -16.18 -4.37
CA SER A 520 -31.84 -16.76 -3.58
C SER A 520 -31.49 -18.19 -4.00
N TYR A 521 -32.11 -18.68 -5.08
CA TYR A 521 -31.78 -19.97 -5.67
C TYR A 521 -30.71 -19.79 -6.73
N HIS A 522 -29.55 -20.38 -6.52
CA HIS A 522 -28.45 -20.30 -7.46
C HIS A 522 -28.63 -21.34 -8.56
N ILE A 523 -28.74 -20.91 -9.83
CA ILE A 523 -29.06 -21.80 -10.96
C ILE A 523 -27.97 -22.86 -11.15
N GLN A 524 -26.71 -22.45 -11.28
CA GLN A 524 -25.60 -23.38 -11.53
C GLN A 524 -25.34 -24.36 -10.39
N LYS A 525 -25.59 -23.95 -9.13
CA LYS A 525 -25.32 -24.77 -7.94
C LYS A 525 -26.56 -25.55 -7.48
N SER A 526 -27.68 -25.40 -8.18
CA SER A 526 -29.00 -25.96 -7.85
C SER A 526 -29.38 -25.87 -6.37
N THR A 527 -28.90 -24.85 -5.65
CA THR A 527 -28.99 -24.75 -4.19
C THR A 527 -29.43 -23.36 -3.78
N CYS A 528 -30.33 -23.31 -2.80
CA CYS A 528 -30.77 -22.04 -2.23
C CYS A 528 -29.82 -21.55 -1.14
N SER A 529 -29.25 -20.37 -1.33
CA SER A 529 -28.46 -19.73 -0.28
C SER A 529 -29.32 -19.42 0.94
N ASN A 530 -30.61 -19.10 0.82
CA ASN A 530 -31.39 -18.71 2.00
C ASN A 530 -31.98 -19.89 2.79
N CYS A 531 -32.42 -20.97 2.13
CA CYS A 531 -33.05 -22.10 2.82
C CYS A 531 -32.32 -23.43 2.70
N GLY A 532 -31.32 -23.56 1.82
CA GLY A 532 -30.63 -24.82 1.59
C GLY A 532 -31.38 -25.82 0.71
N TYR A 533 -32.54 -25.48 0.13
CA TYR A 533 -33.23 -26.33 -0.85
C TYR A 533 -32.26 -26.78 -1.94
N PRO A 534 -32.17 -28.08 -2.29
CA PRO A 534 -33.13 -29.16 -2.01
C PRO A 534 -32.99 -29.88 -0.66
N ALA A 535 -32.06 -29.49 0.22
CA ALA A 535 -31.90 -30.16 1.52
C ALA A 535 -33.20 -30.09 2.37
N ALA A 536 -33.56 -31.21 2.99
CA ALA A 536 -34.77 -31.33 3.81
C ALA A 536 -34.75 -30.41 5.04
N LYS A 537 -33.57 -30.12 5.60
CA LYS A 537 -33.39 -29.21 6.73
C LYS A 537 -33.20 -27.79 6.23
N THR A 538 -33.99 -26.84 6.75
CA THR A 538 -33.78 -25.42 6.46
C THR A 538 -32.45 -24.93 7.03
N ARG A 539 -31.60 -24.35 6.17
CA ARG A 539 -30.31 -23.75 6.54
C ARG A 539 -30.46 -22.64 7.58
N LYS A 540 -29.73 -22.73 8.70
CA LYS A 540 -29.65 -21.73 9.79
C LYS A 540 -28.23 -21.66 10.35
N TYR A 541 -27.78 -20.47 10.76
CA TYR A 541 -26.47 -20.27 11.39
C TYR A 541 -26.60 -19.55 12.72
N ASN A 542 -25.72 -19.88 13.66
CA ASN A 542 -25.72 -19.26 14.98
C ASN A 542 -25.15 -17.84 15.00
N TRP A 543 -24.22 -17.52 14.10
CA TRP A 543 -23.58 -16.21 14.00
C TRP A 543 -24.51 -15.07 13.53
N SER A 544 -25.71 -15.37 13.03
CA SER A 544 -26.70 -14.35 12.62
C SER A 544 -28.05 -14.52 13.33
N GLU A 545 -28.18 -13.93 14.51
CA GLU A 545 -29.44 -13.92 15.26
C GLU A 545 -30.57 -13.18 14.53
N LYS A 546 -30.25 -12.11 13.80
CA LYS A 546 -31.22 -11.35 13.00
C LYS A 546 -31.83 -12.22 11.89
N ALA A 547 -31.04 -13.10 11.29
CA ALA A 547 -31.52 -14.05 10.29
C ALA A 547 -32.44 -15.11 10.90
N LYS A 548 -32.15 -15.60 12.12
CA LYS A 548 -33.03 -16.49 12.88
C LYS A 548 -34.37 -15.83 13.17
N ARG A 549 -34.38 -14.63 13.77
CA ARG A 549 -35.59 -13.88 14.15
C ARG A 549 -36.56 -13.63 12.99
N ARG A 550 -36.07 -13.51 11.75
CA ARG A 550 -36.94 -13.34 10.57
C ARG A 550 -37.70 -14.60 10.17
N LYS A 551 -37.29 -15.79 10.64
CA LYS A 551 -37.84 -17.10 10.26
C LYS A 551 -38.32 -17.94 11.44
N THR A 552 -38.33 -17.39 12.65
CA THR A 552 -38.80 -18.08 13.86
C THR A 552 -40.31 -18.30 13.81
N THR A 553 -40.78 -19.32 14.55
CA THR A 553 -42.21 -19.52 14.82
C THR A 553 -42.83 -18.24 15.35
N GLY A 554 -43.93 -17.78 14.76
CA GLY A 554 -44.52 -16.47 15.08
C GLY A 554 -44.60 -15.51 13.90
N THR A 555 -43.65 -15.56 12.96
CA THR A 555 -43.57 -14.57 11.87
C THR A 555 -44.53 -14.85 10.70
N GLY A 556 -45.04 -16.08 10.59
CA GLY A 556 -45.97 -16.51 9.53
C GLY A 556 -47.44 -16.51 9.94
N ARG A 557 -48.31 -17.03 9.07
CA ARG A 557 -49.77 -17.10 9.30
C ARG A 557 -50.19 -17.97 10.48
N MET A 558 -49.31 -18.87 10.96
CA MET A 558 -49.52 -19.74 12.13
C MET A 558 -50.89 -20.47 12.12
N SER A 559 -51.38 -20.90 10.94
CA SER A 559 -52.74 -21.44 10.80
C SER A 559 -53.06 -22.57 11.78
N HIS A 560 -52.09 -23.47 12.02
CA HIS A 560 -52.24 -24.54 12.99
C HIS A 560 -52.01 -24.06 14.43
N LEU A 561 -50.84 -23.46 14.70
CA LEU A 561 -50.41 -23.05 16.04
C LEU A 561 -51.35 -22.03 16.71
N ARG A 562 -52.05 -21.19 15.95
CA ARG A 562 -53.07 -20.26 16.47
C ARG A 562 -54.24 -21.00 17.12
N ASP A 563 -54.69 -22.08 16.48
CA ASP A 563 -55.82 -22.87 16.97
C ASP A 563 -55.43 -23.87 18.06
N VAL A 564 -54.17 -24.30 18.09
CA VAL A 564 -53.67 -25.27 19.06
C VAL A 564 -53.92 -24.83 20.50
N HIS A 565 -53.70 -23.55 20.83
CA HIS A 565 -53.90 -23.07 22.20
C HIS A 565 -55.38 -23.11 22.63
N ARG A 566 -56.30 -22.80 21.71
CA ARG A 566 -57.75 -22.91 21.93
C ARG A 566 -58.19 -24.38 22.04
N ARG A 567 -57.68 -25.24 21.17
CA ARG A 567 -57.96 -26.69 21.22
C ARG A 567 -57.45 -27.32 22.50
N PHE A 568 -56.26 -26.94 22.97
CA PHE A 568 -55.70 -27.40 24.24
C PHE A 568 -56.58 -27.02 25.43
N LYS A 569 -57.04 -25.76 25.51
CA LYS A 569 -57.99 -25.32 26.56
C LYS A 569 -59.30 -26.09 26.53
N ASN A 570 -59.71 -26.52 25.34
CA ASN A 570 -60.93 -27.29 25.13
C ASN A 570 -60.68 -28.81 25.19
N GLY A 571 -59.53 -29.27 25.68
CA GLY A 571 -59.21 -30.70 25.84
C GLY A 571 -59.15 -31.49 24.53
N PHE A 572 -58.86 -30.83 23.41
CA PHE A 572 -58.83 -31.40 22.06
C PHE A 572 -60.12 -32.13 21.64
N GLN A 573 -61.27 -31.71 22.17
CA GLN A 573 -62.56 -32.26 21.77
C GLN A 573 -62.80 -32.11 20.26
N THR A 574 -63.29 -33.18 19.63
CA THR A 574 -63.68 -33.22 18.21
C THR A 574 -65.18 -33.46 18.10
N GLY A 575 -65.90 -32.60 17.37
CA GLY A 575 -67.36 -32.70 17.19
C GLY A 575 -68.09 -31.38 17.41
N THR A 576 -69.42 -31.39 17.28
CA THR A 576 -70.27 -30.23 17.55
C THR A 576 -70.28 -29.90 19.06
N PRO A 577 -70.22 -28.61 19.45
CA PRO A 577 -70.24 -28.23 20.85
C PRO A 577 -71.57 -28.64 21.51
N LYS A 578 -71.53 -29.07 22.78
CA LYS A 578 -72.73 -29.44 23.55
C LYS A 578 -73.72 -28.28 23.54
N GLY A 579 -74.86 -28.47 22.87
CA GLY A 579 -75.97 -27.50 22.80
C GLY A 579 -76.10 -26.69 21.49
N ALA A 580 -75.32 -26.96 20.44
CA ALA A 580 -75.51 -26.29 19.16
C ALA A 580 -76.78 -26.76 18.44
N ARG A 581 -77.73 -25.84 18.20
CA ARG A 581 -78.81 -26.03 17.22
C ARG A 581 -78.18 -25.99 15.83
N GLY A 582 -78.25 -27.11 15.09
CA GLY A 582 -77.83 -27.16 13.69
C GLY A 582 -78.71 -26.25 12.81
N PRO A 583 -78.27 -25.91 11.59
CA PRO A 583 -79.07 -25.09 10.69
C PRO A 583 -80.38 -25.81 10.34
N GLU A 584 -81.52 -25.15 10.55
CA GLU A 584 -82.81 -25.60 10.06
C GLU A 584 -82.80 -25.54 8.52
N ASN A 585 -82.99 -26.68 7.86
CA ASN A 585 -83.11 -26.73 6.41
C ASN A 585 -84.44 -26.07 6.01
N HIS A 586 -84.37 -24.94 5.31
CA HIS A 586 -85.50 -24.31 4.63
C HIS A 586 -85.17 -24.08 3.17
#